data_AF-A0AAE9W9K1-F1
#
_entry.id   AF-A0AAE9W9K1-F1
#
_cell.length_a   1.000
_cell.length_b   1.000
_cell.length_c   1.000
_cell.angle_alpha   90.00
_cell.angle_beta   90.00
_cell.angle_gamma   90.00
#
_symmetry.space_group_name_H-M   'P 1'
#
loop_
_entity.id
_entity.type
_entity.pdbx_description
1 polymer ?
#
loop_
_entity_poly.entity_id
_entity_poly.type
_entity_poly.pdbx_seq_one_letter_code
_entity_poly.pdbx_strand_id
1 'polypeptide(L)'
;MSSLVTKRSENLETSKQVADDIDECEATEIDEEEKSDKYEMKERMHDVPEQDREEMEDIINVFDGLENQYNLIEKIGEGTFSSVYKAEDMKYYDYINDWDIDSKVLAKQQKPEGLIHESAISPTKREPKFVAIKKIYATSSPMRILNELEILYLLRGIDTIAPLITALRNEDQVLLILPYYQHTDFRQFYSTFSYKEMSAYFRCLFDALAACEAMQIMHRDIKPSNFLFNVERKHGVLVDFGLAEHHNWPLPKTCPCVSYETADLARESYKDYGPALGYVKNDTRPSKRANRAGTRGFRAPEVLLKCSVQTTRIDIWSAGVILLSFLTKRFPMFNSKDDVDALMEIACIFGKNEMRQVAALHGCTFETNVNTLTEKRVNFRKLILWASCGSASIYKEKLMHKPSIEETVCLDFLERCLELDCNKRITASEAMAHDFLYLDDPTFPFSFQRNDPSFDKPVPDSPPMENDSTETTQHFSRILRDGEDNDSSTQDMSVLKRKRPSDSIDDNL
;
A
#
# COMPACT_ATOMS: atom_id res chain seq x y z
N MET A 1 -5.97 18.23 77.98
CA MET A 1 -6.00 19.71 77.81
C MET A 1 -6.61 20.00 76.44
N SER A 2 -7.87 19.65 76.14
CA SER A 2 -9.18 20.19 76.55
C SER A 2 -9.39 21.70 76.36
N SER A 3 -9.99 22.01 75.21
CA SER A 3 -11.23 22.79 75.02
C SER A 3 -11.26 24.32 75.20
N LEU A 4 -11.67 24.95 74.08
CA LEU A 4 -12.83 25.86 73.91
C LEU A 4 -12.76 27.31 74.43
N VAL A 5 -13.55 28.16 73.75
CA VAL A 5 -14.25 29.42 74.18
C VAL A 5 -13.92 30.60 73.24
N THR A 6 -14.65 30.74 72.10
CA THR A 6 -15.70 31.78 71.77
C THR A 6 -15.15 33.19 71.47
N LYS A 7 -15.66 34.06 70.57
CA LYS A 7 -17.00 34.40 70.02
C LYS A 7 -16.74 35.51 68.93
N ARG A 8 -17.24 35.49 67.68
CA ARG A 8 -18.46 36.20 67.14
C ARG A 8 -18.83 37.48 67.91
N SER A 9 -19.06 38.68 67.37
CA SER A 9 -19.62 39.22 66.11
C SER A 9 -19.14 40.70 66.00
N GLU A 10 -19.34 41.54 64.98
CA GLU A 10 -20.58 41.94 64.31
C GLU A 10 -20.27 43.00 63.22
N ASN A 11 -21.00 42.96 62.12
CA ASN A 11 -21.02 43.93 61.02
C ASN A 11 -21.79 45.21 61.40
N LEU A 12 -21.46 46.38 60.81
CA LEU A 12 -22.31 47.13 59.85
C LEU A 12 -21.77 48.56 59.57
N GLU A 13 -21.64 48.85 58.27
CA GLU A 13 -22.12 50.05 57.54
C GLU A 13 -21.56 51.47 57.87
N THR A 14 -20.69 52.01 57.01
CA THR A 14 -20.92 52.92 55.85
C THR A 14 -20.82 54.42 56.16
N SER A 15 -19.86 55.09 55.51
CA SER A 15 -19.85 56.51 55.02
C SER A 15 -18.57 56.71 54.18
N LYS A 16 -18.60 56.64 52.83
CA LYS A 16 -18.63 57.77 51.85
C LYS A 16 -17.69 58.93 52.24
N GLN A 17 -16.74 59.45 51.44
CA GLN A 17 -16.60 59.57 49.98
C GLN A 17 -15.21 60.17 49.61
N VAL A 18 -14.61 59.74 48.48
CA VAL A 18 -13.89 60.54 47.43
C VAL A 18 -12.46 61.05 47.79
N ALA A 19 -11.36 60.91 47.02
CA ALA A 19 -11.15 60.71 45.58
C ALA A 19 -9.70 60.22 45.25
N ASP A 20 -9.57 59.66 44.03
CA ASP A 20 -8.47 59.74 43.04
C ASP A 20 -7.23 58.81 43.11
N ASP A 21 -7.33 57.76 42.28
CA ASP A 21 -6.46 57.35 41.15
C ASP A 21 -4.91 57.45 41.26
N ILE A 22 -4.23 56.30 41.03
CA ILE A 22 -3.21 56.03 39.99
C ILE A 22 -2.47 54.70 40.27
N ASP A 23 -2.36 53.88 39.20
CA ASP A 23 -1.45 52.74 38.92
C ASP A 23 -1.40 51.49 39.82
N GLU A 24 -1.95 50.38 39.28
CA GLU A 24 -1.36 49.04 39.36
C GLU A 24 -1.99 48.11 38.31
N CYS A 25 -1.36 47.97 37.13
CA CYS A 25 -1.67 46.92 36.15
C CYS A 25 -0.41 46.53 35.36
N GLU A 26 0.39 45.58 35.86
CA GLU A 26 1.25 44.74 35.01
C GLU A 26 1.34 43.34 35.64
N ALA A 27 0.87 42.33 34.89
CA ALA A 27 1.27 40.92 34.88
C ALA A 27 0.10 39.92 34.76
N THR A 28 -0.65 39.92 33.64
CA THR A 28 -1.52 38.79 33.26
C THR A 28 -1.81 38.77 31.75
N GLU A 29 -0.83 38.50 30.89
CA GLU A 29 -1.13 38.18 29.47
C GLU A 29 -0.36 36.97 28.91
N ILE A 30 0.62 36.40 29.64
CA ILE A 30 1.41 35.25 29.14
C ILE A 30 0.79 33.89 29.57
N ASP A 31 0.01 33.85 30.65
CA ASP A 31 -0.53 32.61 31.23
C ASP A 31 -1.87 32.13 30.64
N GLU A 32 -2.55 32.95 29.82
CA GLU A 32 -3.84 32.58 29.21
C GLU A 32 -3.70 31.89 27.85
N GLU A 33 -2.64 32.17 27.08
CA GLU A 33 -2.39 31.50 25.79
C GLU A 33 -1.98 30.02 25.97
N GLU A 34 -1.09 29.71 26.92
CA GLU A 34 -0.73 28.31 27.23
C GLU A 34 -1.92 27.47 27.75
N LYS A 35 -2.88 28.12 28.43
CA LYS A 35 -4.10 27.45 28.89
C LYS A 35 -5.08 27.24 27.76
N SER A 36 -5.23 28.20 26.85
CA SER A 36 -6.06 28.09 25.65
C SER A 36 -5.63 26.92 24.76
N ASP A 37 -4.33 26.80 24.48
CA ASP A 37 -3.79 25.71 23.64
C ASP A 37 -3.91 24.33 24.32
N LYS A 38 -3.72 24.25 25.64
CA LYS A 38 -3.96 23.02 26.43
C LYS A 38 -5.43 22.62 26.48
N TYR A 39 -6.37 23.58 26.47
CA TYR A 39 -7.81 23.32 26.46
C TYR A 39 -8.30 22.85 25.08
N GLU A 40 -7.83 23.43 23.98
CA GLU A 40 -8.08 22.89 22.63
C GLU A 40 -7.45 21.50 22.44
N MET A 41 -6.27 21.24 23.02
CA MET A 41 -5.61 19.92 22.99
C MET A 41 -6.44 18.82 23.66
N LYS A 42 -7.05 19.12 24.82
CA LYS A 42 -7.90 18.16 25.54
C LYS A 42 -9.19 17.84 24.80
N GLU A 43 -9.74 18.78 24.02
CA GLU A 43 -10.88 18.50 23.14
C GLU A 43 -10.49 17.58 21.97
N ARG A 44 -9.31 17.76 21.35
CA ARG A 44 -8.85 16.91 20.22
C ARG A 44 -8.58 15.46 20.63
N MET A 45 -8.22 15.20 21.89
CA MET A 45 -8.02 13.83 22.41
C MET A 45 -9.33 13.11 22.78
N HIS A 46 -10.47 13.81 22.88
CA HIS A 46 -11.73 13.17 23.27
C HIS A 46 -12.25 12.20 22.20
N ASP A 47 -11.91 12.44 20.93
CA ASP A 47 -12.33 11.61 19.78
C ASP A 47 -11.37 10.44 19.49
N VAL A 48 -10.24 10.34 20.19
CA VAL A 48 -9.29 9.23 20.04
C VAL A 48 -9.76 8.02 20.87
N PRO A 49 -9.76 6.78 20.33
CA PRO A 49 -10.08 5.58 21.09
C PRO A 49 -9.21 5.45 22.35
N GLU A 50 -9.79 4.98 23.46
CA GLU A 50 -9.10 4.89 24.75
C GLU A 50 -7.79 4.08 24.66
N GLN A 51 -7.82 2.96 23.94
CA GLN A 51 -6.64 2.13 23.70
C GLN A 51 -5.51 2.90 22.98
N ASP A 52 -5.84 3.71 21.98
CA ASP A 52 -4.83 4.47 21.24
C ASP A 52 -4.26 5.61 22.09
N ARG A 53 -5.07 6.21 22.98
CA ARG A 53 -4.59 7.20 23.95
C ARG A 53 -3.60 6.59 24.93
N GLU A 54 -3.91 5.42 25.50
CA GLU A 54 -2.99 4.70 26.39
C GLU A 54 -1.67 4.40 25.67
N GLU A 55 -1.72 3.91 24.43
CA GLU A 55 -0.51 3.68 23.63
C GLU A 55 0.31 4.96 23.39
N MET A 56 -0.35 6.09 23.14
CA MET A 56 0.30 7.39 22.94
C MET A 56 0.93 7.93 24.22
N GLU A 57 0.25 7.82 25.36
CA GLU A 57 0.79 8.16 26.68
C GLU A 57 2.01 7.30 27.03
N ASP A 58 1.95 6.00 26.75
CA ASP A 58 3.09 5.10 26.91
C ASP A 58 4.29 5.52 26.06
N ILE A 59 4.07 5.96 24.82
CA ILE A 59 5.16 6.46 23.97
C ILE A 59 5.83 7.69 24.61
N ILE A 60 5.05 8.65 25.12
CA ILE A 60 5.59 9.85 25.77
C ILE A 60 6.37 9.47 27.02
N ASN A 61 5.83 8.59 27.86
CA ASN A 61 6.46 8.16 29.11
C ASN A 61 7.77 7.38 28.90
N VAL A 62 7.90 6.67 27.77
CA VAL A 62 9.11 5.88 27.45
C VAL A 62 10.25 6.77 26.93
N PHE A 63 9.96 7.89 26.26
CA PHE A 63 10.97 8.72 25.62
C PHE A 63 11.08 10.09 26.31
N ASP A 64 12.04 10.21 27.24
CA ASP A 64 12.28 11.44 27.99
C ASP A 64 12.36 12.69 27.10
N GLY A 65 11.46 13.64 27.32
CA GLY A 65 11.43 14.92 26.62
C GLY A 65 10.89 14.85 25.19
N LEU A 66 10.20 13.76 24.81
CA LEU A 66 9.51 13.64 23.54
C LEU A 66 8.37 14.67 23.43
N GLU A 67 7.64 14.91 24.51
CA GLU A 67 6.54 15.89 24.61
C GLU A 67 6.98 17.33 24.33
N ASN A 68 8.27 17.63 24.51
CA ASN A 68 8.86 18.93 24.19
C ASN A 68 9.25 19.06 22.71
N GLN A 69 9.16 17.97 21.93
CA GLN A 69 9.55 17.92 20.52
C GLN A 69 8.36 17.60 19.62
N TYR A 70 7.49 16.69 20.05
CA TYR A 70 6.36 16.22 19.27
C TYR A 70 5.10 16.17 20.10
N ASN A 71 4.02 16.71 19.55
CA ASN A 71 2.68 16.59 20.11
C ASN A 71 1.92 15.51 19.33
N LEU A 72 1.74 14.34 19.94
CA LEU A 72 1.03 13.18 19.35
C LEU A 72 -0.48 13.49 19.22
N ILE A 73 -1.04 13.33 18.01
CA ILE A 73 -2.42 13.73 17.69
C ILE A 73 -3.34 12.52 17.59
N GLU A 74 -3.01 11.57 16.71
CA GLU A 74 -3.87 10.42 16.40
C GLU A 74 -3.03 9.26 15.84
N LYS A 75 -3.53 8.04 15.98
CA LYS A 75 -2.99 6.85 15.31
C LYS A 75 -3.53 6.80 13.89
N ILE A 76 -2.65 6.80 12.90
CA ILE A 76 -3.01 6.84 11.47
C ILE A 76 -2.78 5.51 10.75
N GLY A 77 -2.08 4.57 11.38
CA GLY A 77 -1.82 3.26 10.78
C GLY A 77 -1.37 2.21 11.78
N GLU A 78 -1.72 0.96 11.47
CA GLU A 78 -1.27 -0.21 12.21
C GLU A 78 -0.90 -1.32 11.23
N GLY A 79 0.25 -1.92 11.44
CA GLY A 79 0.78 -3.01 10.62
C GLY A 79 1.33 -4.13 11.48
N THR A 80 1.79 -5.19 10.83
CA THR A 80 2.30 -6.39 11.54
C THR A 80 3.52 -6.12 12.41
N PHE A 81 4.28 -5.06 12.14
CA PHE A 81 5.58 -4.80 12.78
C PHE A 81 5.66 -3.41 13.42
N SER A 82 4.63 -2.58 13.30
CA SER A 82 4.66 -1.20 13.78
C SER A 82 3.27 -0.57 13.83
N SER A 83 3.14 0.45 14.66
CA SER A 83 2.06 1.44 14.60
C SER A 83 2.61 2.79 14.15
N VAL A 84 1.77 3.61 13.51
CA VAL A 84 2.13 4.94 13.00
C VAL A 84 1.16 5.97 13.55
N TYR A 85 1.71 7.05 14.08
CA TYR A 85 0.97 8.15 14.68
C TYR A 85 1.30 9.44 13.96
N LYS A 86 0.30 10.29 13.78
CA LYS A 86 0.51 11.68 13.35
C LYS A 86 0.87 12.50 14.57
N ALA A 87 1.90 13.33 14.45
CA ALA A 87 2.30 14.27 15.48
C ALA A 87 2.60 15.64 14.87
N GLU A 88 2.38 16.71 15.63
CA GLU A 88 2.89 18.04 15.32
C GLU A 88 4.36 18.14 15.77
N ASP A 89 5.21 18.68 14.90
CA ASP A 89 6.62 18.95 15.17
C ASP A 89 6.76 20.36 15.77
N MET A 90 6.93 20.39 17.10
CA MET A 90 7.03 21.63 17.88
C MET A 90 8.32 22.40 17.60
N LYS A 91 9.33 21.73 17.03
CA LYS A 91 10.65 22.29 16.73
C LYS A 91 10.92 22.40 15.24
N TYR A 92 9.91 22.27 14.39
CA TYR A 92 10.06 22.33 12.94
C TYR A 92 10.90 23.53 12.49
N TYR A 93 10.62 24.72 13.03
CA TYR A 93 11.28 25.97 12.65
C TYR A 93 12.69 26.15 13.21
N ASP A 94 13.14 25.26 14.10
CA ASP A 94 14.49 25.25 14.65
C ASP A 94 15.47 24.49 13.73
N TYR A 95 14.96 23.76 12.73
CA TYR A 95 15.74 22.89 11.85
C TYR A 95 15.62 23.28 10.36
N ILE A 96 16.56 22.77 9.55
CA ILE A 96 16.51 22.87 8.10
C ILE A 96 15.72 21.66 7.55
N ASN A 97 14.49 21.88 7.12
CA ASN A 97 13.60 20.83 6.59
C ASN A 97 13.66 20.80 5.06
N ASP A 98 14.80 20.38 4.52
CA ASP A 98 15.01 20.24 3.07
C ASP A 98 14.12 19.16 2.42
N TRP A 99 13.62 18.22 3.22
CA TRP A 99 12.68 17.18 2.85
C TRP A 99 11.24 17.68 2.64
N ASP A 100 10.84 18.82 3.21
CA ASP A 100 9.46 19.34 3.09
C ASP A 100 9.28 20.06 1.74
N ILE A 101 9.08 19.26 0.70
CA ILE A 101 8.84 19.72 -0.67
C ILE A 101 7.50 20.48 -0.75
N ASP A 102 6.51 20.04 0.03
CA ASP A 102 5.16 20.59 0.03
C ASP A 102 5.15 22.06 0.48
N SER A 103 5.88 22.37 1.56
CA SER A 103 6.08 23.76 2.00
C SER A 103 6.82 24.61 0.96
N LYS A 104 7.77 24.03 0.19
CA LYS A 104 8.48 24.75 -0.88
C LYS A 104 7.58 25.06 -2.08
N VAL A 105 6.69 24.14 -2.45
CA VAL A 105 5.75 24.33 -3.57
C VAL A 105 4.70 25.39 -3.22
N LEU A 106 4.13 25.32 -2.01
CA LEU A 106 3.16 26.30 -1.52
C LEU A 106 3.77 27.72 -1.44
N ALA A 107 5.00 27.85 -0.94
CA ALA A 107 5.70 29.14 -0.88
C ALA A 107 5.96 29.76 -2.26
N LYS A 108 6.12 28.93 -3.31
CA LYS A 108 6.28 29.40 -4.70
C LYS A 108 4.95 29.83 -5.32
N GLN A 109 3.85 29.16 -4.99
CA GLN A 109 2.52 29.47 -5.53
C GLN A 109 1.89 30.72 -4.89
N GLN A 110 2.28 31.07 -3.66
CA GLN A 110 1.75 32.23 -2.93
C GLN A 110 2.39 33.59 -3.28
N LYS A 111 3.27 33.68 -4.29
CA LYS A 111 3.77 34.97 -4.80
C LYS A 111 3.05 35.35 -6.10
N PRO A 112 2.04 36.24 -6.06
CA PRO A 112 1.65 36.97 -7.25
C PRO A 112 2.82 37.90 -7.64
N GLU A 113 3.23 37.86 -8.90
CA GLU A 113 4.10 38.88 -9.46
C GLU A 113 3.37 40.23 -9.44
N GLY A 114 3.82 41.11 -8.55
CA GLY A 114 3.41 42.53 -8.54
C GLY A 114 2.37 42.87 -7.49
N LEU A 115 2.84 43.24 -6.29
CA LEU A 115 2.40 44.40 -5.50
C LEU A 115 3.22 44.39 -4.19
N ILE A 116 4.27 45.21 -4.17
CA ILE A 116 4.99 45.53 -2.94
C ILE A 116 4.10 46.52 -2.18
N HIS A 117 3.33 46.04 -1.22
CA HIS A 117 2.77 46.90 -0.18
C HIS A 117 3.44 46.56 1.14
N GLU A 118 4.32 47.47 1.58
CA GLU A 118 4.82 47.53 2.95
C GLU A 118 3.63 47.81 3.86
N SER A 119 3.08 46.76 4.45
CA SER A 119 2.16 46.85 5.58
C SER A 119 2.65 45.90 6.66
N ALA A 120 2.72 46.45 7.88
CA ALA A 120 3.20 45.89 9.13
C ALA A 120 3.20 44.34 9.23
N ILE A 121 4.37 43.82 9.60
CA ILE A 121 4.58 42.41 9.97
C ILE A 121 3.80 42.15 11.25
N SER A 122 2.55 41.70 11.11
CA SER A 122 1.90 40.90 12.14
C SER A 122 2.78 39.68 12.40
N PRO A 123 3.01 39.23 13.66
CA PRO A 123 3.69 37.98 13.90
C PRO A 123 2.83 36.89 13.26
N THR A 124 3.23 36.43 12.08
CA THR A 124 2.52 35.38 11.36
C THR A 124 2.50 34.17 12.29
N LYS A 125 1.31 33.83 12.82
CA LYS A 125 1.09 32.64 13.64
C LYS A 125 1.74 31.47 12.89
N ARG A 126 2.77 30.86 13.48
CA ARG A 126 3.53 29.77 12.85
C ARG A 126 2.53 28.66 12.52
N GLU A 127 2.54 28.23 11.27
CA GLU A 127 1.62 27.18 10.82
C GLU A 127 2.09 25.84 11.42
N PRO A 128 1.19 25.04 12.01
CA PRO A 128 1.56 23.73 12.54
C PRO A 128 2.10 22.84 11.43
N LYS A 129 3.22 22.16 11.69
CA LYS A 129 3.84 21.20 10.77
C LYS A 129 3.79 19.81 11.36
N PHE A 130 3.58 18.81 10.52
CA PHE A 130 3.28 17.45 10.96
C PHE A 130 4.35 16.46 10.52
N VAL A 131 4.56 15.45 11.35
CA VAL A 131 5.40 14.28 11.11
C VAL A 131 4.61 13.01 11.39
N ALA A 132 5.07 11.90 10.82
CA ALA A 132 4.61 10.56 11.14
C ALA A 132 5.63 9.89 12.06
N ILE A 133 5.19 9.48 13.25
CA ILE A 133 5.98 8.73 14.22
C ILE A 133 5.64 7.25 14.07
N LYS A 134 6.56 6.46 13.54
CA LYS A 134 6.42 5.02 13.39
C LYS A 134 7.07 4.31 14.59
N LYS A 135 6.25 3.75 15.49
CA LYS A 135 6.68 2.91 16.61
C LYS A 135 6.90 1.49 16.12
N ILE A 136 8.14 1.03 16.15
CA ILE A 136 8.47 -0.35 15.81
C ILE A 136 8.16 -1.25 17.00
N TYR A 137 7.47 -2.38 16.77
CA TYR A 137 7.20 -3.34 17.83
C TYR A 137 8.47 -4.01 18.34
N ALA A 138 8.59 -4.15 19.66
CA ALA A 138 9.75 -4.75 20.34
C ALA A 138 10.08 -6.18 19.91
N THR A 139 9.12 -6.89 19.30
CA THR A 139 9.33 -8.22 18.71
C THR A 139 10.17 -8.19 17.43
N SER A 140 10.41 -7.01 16.84
CA SER A 140 11.25 -6.84 15.67
C SER A 140 12.73 -7.00 16.02
N SER A 141 13.43 -7.87 15.29
CA SER A 141 14.86 -8.08 15.52
C SER A 141 15.67 -6.80 15.23
N PRO A 142 16.72 -6.49 16.01
CA PRO A 142 17.57 -5.31 15.76
C PRO A 142 18.14 -5.23 14.34
N MET A 143 18.46 -6.37 13.72
CA MET A 143 18.98 -6.41 12.35
C MET A 143 17.95 -5.94 11.31
N ARG A 144 16.67 -6.25 11.52
CA ARG A 144 15.57 -5.78 10.66
C ARG A 144 15.39 -4.27 10.78
N ILE A 145 15.45 -3.75 12.01
CA ILE A 145 15.34 -2.31 12.27
C ILE A 145 16.52 -1.58 11.62
N LEU A 146 17.74 -2.07 11.81
CA LEU A 146 18.94 -1.51 11.20
C LEU A 146 18.83 -1.51 9.67
N ASN A 147 18.41 -2.62 9.07
CA ASN A 147 18.22 -2.72 7.62
C ASN A 147 17.21 -1.70 7.09
N GLU A 148 16.08 -1.49 7.78
CA GLU A 148 15.11 -0.44 7.39
C GLU A 148 15.73 0.96 7.47
N LEU A 149 16.47 1.28 8.54
CA LEU A 149 17.15 2.56 8.70
C LEU A 149 18.23 2.79 7.64
N GLU A 150 19.04 1.77 7.33
CA GLU A 150 20.08 1.82 6.31
C GLU A 150 19.49 2.05 4.92
N ILE A 151 18.42 1.34 4.57
CA ILE A 151 17.71 1.51 3.30
C ILE A 151 17.14 2.93 3.17
N LEU A 152 16.46 3.43 4.21
CA LEU A 152 15.92 4.79 4.21
C LEU A 152 17.03 5.85 4.12
N TYR A 153 18.19 5.60 4.72
CA TYR A 153 19.35 6.48 4.60
C TYR A 153 19.93 6.49 3.19
N LEU A 154 20.07 5.31 2.56
CA LEU A 154 20.59 5.16 1.19
C LEU A 154 19.68 5.81 0.14
N LEU A 155 18.36 5.80 0.39
CA LEU A 155 17.36 6.36 -0.53
C LEU A 155 17.00 7.83 -0.23
N ARG A 156 17.73 8.48 0.68
CA ARG A 156 17.49 9.88 1.01
C ARG A 156 17.76 10.79 -0.19
N GLY A 157 16.86 11.75 -0.41
CA GLY A 157 16.96 12.74 -1.48
C GLY A 157 16.22 12.37 -2.78
N ILE A 158 15.51 11.23 -2.78
CA ILE A 158 14.60 10.86 -3.86
C ILE A 158 13.20 11.37 -3.52
N ASP A 159 12.66 12.28 -4.32
CA ASP A 159 11.41 13.00 -4.04
C ASP A 159 10.16 12.08 -3.94
N THR A 160 10.24 10.89 -4.52
CA THR A 160 9.20 9.87 -4.55
C THR A 160 9.37 8.80 -3.47
N ILE A 161 10.33 8.97 -2.55
CA ILE A 161 10.56 8.06 -1.40
C ILE A 161 10.62 8.89 -0.11
N ALA A 162 9.89 8.46 0.93
CA ALA A 162 9.90 9.17 2.20
C ALA A 162 11.29 9.08 2.86
N PRO A 163 11.95 10.21 3.14
CA PRO A 163 13.23 10.21 3.85
C PRO A 163 13.03 9.92 5.34
N LEU A 164 14.07 9.40 5.99
CA LEU A 164 14.16 9.38 7.44
C LEU A 164 14.57 10.76 7.96
N ILE A 165 13.76 11.38 8.82
CA ILE A 165 14.13 12.63 9.51
C ILE A 165 15.11 12.30 10.64
N THR A 166 14.69 11.43 11.56
CA THR A 166 15.51 10.93 12.65
C THR A 166 14.94 9.62 13.20
N ALA A 167 15.70 8.95 14.07
CA ALA A 167 15.24 7.78 14.81
C ALA A 167 15.60 7.93 16.29
N LEU A 168 14.66 7.55 17.16
CA LEU A 168 14.83 7.57 18.61
C LEU A 168 14.83 6.13 19.11
N ARG A 169 15.66 5.85 20.12
CA ARG A 169 15.71 4.54 20.75
C ARG A 169 15.81 4.68 22.27
N ASN A 170 14.93 3.98 22.97
CA ASN A 170 15.06 3.71 24.39
C ASN A 170 14.95 2.19 24.60
N GLU A 171 16.03 1.57 25.06
CA GLU A 171 16.14 0.10 25.22
C GLU A 171 15.73 -0.69 23.95
N ASP A 172 14.58 -1.38 24.00
CA ASP A 172 14.00 -2.17 22.91
C ASP A 172 12.91 -1.42 22.12
N GLN A 173 12.52 -0.23 22.56
CA GLN A 173 11.57 0.64 21.88
C GLN A 173 12.31 1.53 20.88
N VAL A 174 11.81 1.53 19.63
CA VAL A 174 12.37 2.35 18.55
C VAL A 174 11.26 3.13 17.87
N LEU A 175 11.47 4.44 17.72
CA LEU A 175 10.61 5.34 16.95
C LEU A 175 11.38 5.83 15.72
N LEU A 176 10.73 5.78 14.56
CA LEU A 176 11.19 6.45 13.35
C LEU A 176 10.35 7.72 13.16
N ILE A 177 11.01 8.86 12.98
CA ILE A 177 10.36 10.12 12.65
C ILE A 177 10.47 10.30 11.13
N LEU A 178 9.32 10.34 10.47
CA LEU A 178 9.17 10.42 9.02
C LEU A 178 8.32 11.65 8.66
N PRO A 179 8.45 12.21 7.45
CA PRO A 179 7.55 13.24 6.99
C PRO A 179 6.10 12.76 6.98
N TYR A 180 5.17 13.61 7.42
CA TYR A 180 3.75 13.35 7.20
C TYR A 180 3.34 13.86 5.83
N TYR A 181 2.90 12.97 4.96
CA TYR A 181 2.38 13.33 3.63
C TYR A 181 0.86 13.35 3.65
N GLN A 182 0.28 14.49 3.31
CA GLN A 182 -1.16 14.57 3.05
C GLN A 182 -1.47 13.83 1.74
N HIS A 183 -2.28 12.79 1.84
CA HIS A 183 -2.63 11.93 0.72
C HIS A 183 -4.14 11.67 0.68
N THR A 184 -4.61 11.20 -0.46
CA THR A 184 -5.99 10.78 -0.65
C THR A 184 -6.06 9.27 -0.44
N ASP A 185 -7.08 8.78 0.29
CA ASP A 185 -7.31 7.34 0.42
C ASP A 185 -7.53 6.73 -0.98
N PHE A 186 -6.81 5.64 -1.28
CA PHE A 186 -6.85 4.96 -2.57
C PHE A 186 -8.26 4.64 -3.05
N ARG A 187 -9.15 4.24 -2.14
CA ARG A 187 -10.55 3.85 -2.43
C ARG A 187 -11.37 5.00 -2.98
N GLN A 188 -10.97 6.25 -2.73
CA GLN A 188 -11.70 7.43 -3.20
C GLN A 188 -11.48 7.74 -4.68
N PHE A 189 -10.37 7.26 -5.28
CA PHE A 189 -9.99 7.70 -6.63
C PHE A 189 -9.65 6.58 -7.63
N TYR A 190 -9.31 5.37 -7.17
CA TYR A 190 -8.86 4.29 -8.06
C TYR A 190 -9.87 3.92 -9.16
N SER A 191 -11.17 4.05 -8.89
CA SER A 191 -12.26 3.67 -9.81
C SER A 191 -12.67 4.79 -10.78
N THR A 192 -12.22 6.02 -10.51
CA THR A 192 -12.62 7.24 -11.24
C THR A 192 -11.51 7.82 -12.11
N PHE A 193 -10.24 7.51 -11.82
CA PHE A 193 -9.11 7.96 -12.60
C PHE A 193 -9.22 7.63 -14.10
N SER A 194 -8.86 8.60 -14.92
CA SER A 194 -8.56 8.45 -16.35
C SER A 194 -7.17 7.87 -16.57
N TYR A 195 -6.88 7.39 -17.79
CA TYR A 195 -5.54 6.89 -18.13
C TYR A 195 -4.42 7.92 -17.88
N LYS A 196 -4.71 9.22 -18.04
CA LYS A 196 -3.74 10.29 -17.76
C LYS A 196 -3.48 10.44 -16.27
N GLU A 197 -4.52 10.38 -15.43
CA GLU A 197 -4.35 10.43 -13.98
C GLU A 197 -3.63 9.17 -13.46
N MET A 198 -3.95 8.00 -14.03
CA MET A 198 -3.18 6.77 -13.77
C MET A 198 -1.71 6.95 -14.14
N SER A 199 -1.39 7.56 -15.29
CA SER A 199 0.00 7.76 -15.69
C SER A 199 0.80 8.58 -14.69
N ALA A 200 0.22 9.63 -14.10
CA ALA A 200 0.88 10.43 -13.07
C ALA A 200 1.17 9.61 -11.78
N TYR A 201 0.19 8.81 -11.33
CA TYR A 201 0.36 7.91 -10.19
C TYR A 201 1.51 6.92 -10.43
N PHE A 202 1.47 6.23 -11.58
CA PHE A 202 2.46 5.21 -11.90
C PHE A 202 3.83 5.80 -12.22
N ARG A 203 3.91 7.02 -12.77
CA ARG A 203 5.19 7.70 -12.99
C ARG A 203 5.92 7.94 -11.67
N CYS A 204 5.23 8.44 -10.64
CA CYS A 204 5.83 8.59 -9.31
C CYS A 204 6.19 7.24 -8.67
N LEU A 205 5.32 6.21 -8.81
CA LEU A 205 5.60 4.89 -8.27
C LEU A 205 6.83 4.25 -8.94
N PHE A 206 6.91 4.30 -10.26
CA PHE A 206 8.03 3.72 -11.01
C PHE A 206 9.33 4.51 -10.87
N ASP A 207 9.27 5.82 -10.62
CA ASP A 207 10.44 6.62 -10.23
C ASP A 207 11.04 6.11 -8.90
N ALA A 208 10.19 5.89 -7.88
CA ALA A 208 10.62 5.29 -6.61
C ALA A 208 11.18 3.87 -6.80
N LEU A 209 10.52 3.02 -7.61
CA LEU A 209 10.97 1.67 -7.90
C LEU A 209 12.28 1.64 -8.70
N ALA A 210 12.50 2.60 -9.61
CA ALA A 210 13.74 2.72 -10.37
C ALA A 210 14.90 3.10 -9.44
N ALA A 211 14.66 3.96 -8.47
CA ALA A 211 15.67 4.29 -7.47
C ALA A 211 15.98 3.11 -6.54
N CYS A 212 14.96 2.34 -6.13
CA CYS A 212 15.15 1.08 -5.40
C CYS A 212 15.96 0.07 -6.24
N GLU A 213 15.63 -0.08 -7.53
CA GLU A 213 16.33 -0.96 -8.46
C GLU A 213 17.81 -0.58 -8.63
N ALA A 214 18.10 0.71 -8.79
CA ALA A 214 19.47 1.23 -8.91
C ALA A 214 20.32 0.92 -7.67
N MET A 215 19.70 0.88 -6.49
CA MET A 215 20.33 0.53 -5.21
C MET A 215 20.19 -0.96 -4.85
N GLN A 216 19.65 -1.77 -5.76
CA GLN A 216 19.41 -3.21 -5.55
C GLN A 216 18.55 -3.50 -4.32
N ILE A 217 17.50 -2.72 -4.08
CA ILE A 217 16.58 -2.86 -2.95
C ILE A 217 15.25 -3.41 -3.46
N MET A 218 14.82 -4.52 -2.88
CA MET A 218 13.46 -5.06 -3.07
C MET A 218 12.59 -4.51 -1.94
N HIS A 219 11.52 -3.79 -2.26
CA HIS A 219 10.60 -3.26 -1.25
C HIS A 219 9.77 -4.38 -0.61
N ARG A 220 9.36 -5.38 -1.42
CA ARG A 220 8.60 -6.58 -1.03
C ARG A 220 7.15 -6.36 -0.60
N ASP A 221 6.75 -5.12 -0.34
CA ASP A 221 5.39 -4.79 0.10
C ASP A 221 4.77 -3.58 -0.63
N ILE A 222 4.98 -3.51 -1.95
CA ILE A 222 4.31 -2.54 -2.82
C ILE A 222 2.80 -2.84 -2.84
N LYS A 223 2.02 -1.86 -2.38
CA LYS A 223 0.55 -1.88 -2.33
C LYS A 223 0.05 -0.44 -2.12
N PRO A 224 -1.25 -0.14 -2.35
CA PRO A 224 -1.72 1.24 -2.30
C PRO A 224 -1.54 1.94 -0.95
N SER A 225 -1.62 1.24 0.18
CA SER A 225 -1.41 1.86 1.50
C SER A 225 0.03 2.27 1.76
N ASN A 226 0.99 1.74 1.00
CA ASN A 226 2.41 2.06 1.13
C ASN A 226 2.88 3.05 0.04
N PHE A 227 1.96 3.55 -0.78
CA PHE A 227 2.26 4.59 -1.76
C PHE A 227 1.27 5.75 -1.60
N LEU A 228 1.71 6.76 -0.85
CA LEU A 228 0.90 7.90 -0.45
C LEU A 228 0.80 8.88 -1.63
N PHE A 229 -0.37 8.96 -2.25
CA PHE A 229 -0.59 9.80 -3.43
C PHE A 229 -1.51 10.97 -3.11
N ASN A 230 -1.08 12.18 -3.48
CA ASN A 230 -1.87 13.39 -3.42
C ASN A 230 -2.47 13.66 -4.81
N VAL A 231 -3.79 13.50 -4.94
CA VAL A 231 -4.50 13.62 -6.23
C VAL A 231 -4.41 15.05 -6.81
N GLU A 232 -4.54 16.06 -5.96
CA GLU A 232 -4.52 17.47 -6.38
C GLU A 232 -3.14 17.87 -6.91
N ARG A 233 -2.08 17.47 -6.21
CA ARG A 233 -0.69 17.78 -6.57
C ARG A 233 -0.09 16.83 -7.59
N LYS A 234 -0.74 15.69 -7.85
CA LYS A 234 -0.25 14.60 -8.69
C LYS A 234 1.15 14.12 -8.29
N HIS A 235 1.41 14.07 -6.98
CA HIS A 235 2.68 13.61 -6.42
C HIS A 235 2.45 12.41 -5.51
N GLY A 236 3.35 11.43 -5.61
CA GLY A 236 3.28 10.19 -4.85
C GLY A 236 4.59 9.86 -4.18
N VAL A 237 4.51 9.30 -2.97
CA VAL A 237 5.65 8.94 -2.15
C VAL A 237 5.53 7.50 -1.66
N LEU A 238 6.56 6.69 -1.92
CA LEU A 238 6.71 5.34 -1.40
C LEU A 238 7.19 5.38 0.06
N VAL A 239 6.51 4.59 0.90
CA VAL A 239 6.77 4.49 2.34
C VAL A 239 6.87 3.03 2.78
N ASP A 240 7.36 2.84 4.02
CA ASP A 240 7.40 1.54 4.72
C ASP A 240 8.35 0.48 4.14
N PHE A 241 9.64 0.68 4.40
CA PHE A 241 10.71 -0.26 4.04
C PHE A 241 10.95 -1.35 5.09
N GLY A 242 10.01 -1.55 6.02
CA GLY A 242 10.18 -2.52 7.11
C GLY A 242 10.31 -3.98 6.64
N LEU A 243 9.81 -4.29 5.44
CA LEU A 243 9.96 -5.59 4.80
C LEU A 243 11.02 -5.61 3.70
N ALA A 244 11.70 -4.49 3.43
CA ALA A 244 12.62 -4.38 2.32
C ALA A 244 13.90 -5.18 2.55
N GLU A 245 14.53 -5.65 1.48
CA GLU A 245 15.78 -6.41 1.53
C GLU A 245 16.70 -6.00 0.38
N HIS A 246 18.01 -6.04 0.64
CA HIS A 246 18.99 -5.96 -0.42
C HIS A 246 18.95 -7.22 -1.30
N HIS A 247 18.97 -7.00 -2.60
CA HIS A 247 19.15 -8.02 -3.60
C HIS A 247 20.64 -8.44 -3.62
N ASN A 248 20.94 -9.59 -3.03
CA ASN A 248 22.32 -10.04 -2.85
C ASN A 248 22.87 -10.69 -4.13
N TRP A 249 23.95 -10.12 -4.69
CA TRP A 249 24.74 -10.72 -5.78
C TRP A 249 26.03 -11.38 -5.25
N PRO A 250 26.47 -12.53 -5.80
CA PRO A 250 25.84 -13.31 -6.86
C PRO A 250 24.61 -14.07 -6.38
N LEU A 251 23.61 -14.18 -7.27
CA LEU A 251 22.39 -14.91 -6.96
C LEU A 251 22.69 -16.40 -6.70
N PRO A 252 22.09 -17.00 -5.65
CA PRO A 252 22.23 -18.42 -5.41
C PRO A 252 21.67 -19.22 -6.59
N LYS A 253 22.42 -20.18 -7.13
CA LYS A 253 21.96 -21.08 -8.23
C LYS A 253 20.96 -22.14 -7.76
N THR A 254 20.10 -21.79 -6.80
CA THR A 254 19.13 -22.69 -6.15
C THR A 254 17.81 -22.82 -6.93
N CYS A 255 17.61 -22.01 -7.97
CA CYS A 255 16.41 -21.99 -8.79
C CYS A 255 16.79 -21.99 -10.27
N PRO A 256 16.08 -22.73 -11.16
CA PRO A 256 16.38 -22.72 -12.59
C PRO A 256 16.20 -21.36 -13.25
N CYS A 257 15.41 -20.46 -12.66
CA CYS A 257 15.17 -19.12 -13.20
C CYS A 257 16.42 -18.20 -13.17
N VAL A 258 17.49 -18.57 -12.44
CA VAL A 258 18.69 -17.72 -12.27
C VAL A 258 19.51 -17.58 -13.55
N SER A 259 19.51 -18.60 -14.42
CA SER A 259 20.26 -18.56 -15.67
C SER A 259 19.36 -18.82 -16.86
N TYR A 260 19.60 -18.09 -17.95
CA TYR A 260 18.77 -18.17 -19.15
C TYR A 260 18.72 -19.59 -19.72
N GLU A 261 19.86 -20.27 -19.78
CA GLU A 261 19.97 -21.66 -20.26
C GLU A 261 19.12 -22.62 -19.41
N THR A 262 19.20 -22.53 -18.08
CA THR A 262 18.40 -23.38 -17.19
C THR A 262 16.92 -23.02 -17.21
N ALA A 263 16.58 -21.75 -17.44
CA ALA A 263 15.21 -21.29 -17.60
C ALA A 263 14.58 -21.84 -18.88
N ASP A 264 15.32 -21.83 -20.00
CA ASP A 264 14.87 -22.43 -21.27
C ASP A 264 14.65 -23.94 -21.12
N LEU A 265 15.64 -24.65 -20.57
CA LEU A 265 15.53 -26.09 -20.32
C LEU A 265 14.36 -26.42 -19.39
N ALA A 266 14.14 -25.62 -18.34
CA ALA A 266 13.02 -25.82 -17.43
C ALA A 266 11.67 -25.63 -18.14
N ARG A 267 11.54 -24.60 -18.99
CA ARG A 267 10.34 -24.37 -19.80
C ARG A 267 10.09 -25.50 -20.80
N GLU A 268 11.15 -26.01 -21.44
CA GLU A 268 11.07 -27.13 -22.38
C GLU A 268 10.85 -28.50 -21.71
N SER A 269 11.26 -28.64 -20.43
CA SER A 269 11.07 -29.87 -19.65
C SER A 269 9.59 -30.18 -19.41
N TYR A 270 8.71 -29.18 -19.57
CA TYR A 270 7.28 -29.36 -19.67
C TYR A 270 6.91 -30.00 -21.02
N LYS A 271 7.22 -31.29 -21.15
CA LYS A 271 6.65 -32.17 -22.17
C LYS A 271 5.68 -33.10 -21.47
N ASP A 272 4.40 -32.77 -21.59
CA ASP A 272 3.22 -33.63 -21.48
C ASP A 272 3.41 -34.89 -20.61
N TYR A 273 3.84 -34.70 -19.35
CA TYR A 273 3.74 -35.78 -18.38
C TYR A 273 2.25 -35.98 -18.18
N GLY A 274 1.74 -37.14 -18.62
CA GLY A 274 0.35 -37.52 -18.41
C GLY A 274 -0.02 -37.31 -16.93
N PRO A 275 -1.20 -36.77 -16.62
CA PRO A 275 -1.54 -36.30 -15.30
C PRO A 275 -1.38 -37.43 -14.28
N ALA A 276 -0.34 -37.34 -13.45
CA ALA A 276 -0.24 -38.13 -12.23
C ALA A 276 -1.26 -37.53 -11.25
N LEU A 277 -2.53 -37.94 -11.40
CA LEU A 277 -3.59 -37.51 -10.50
C LEU A 277 -3.30 -38.03 -9.09
N GLY A 278 -2.74 -37.18 -8.24
CA GLY A 278 -2.52 -37.44 -6.83
C GLY A 278 -1.31 -36.71 -6.26
N TYR A 279 -1.31 -36.51 -4.95
CA TYR A 279 -0.12 -36.08 -4.20
C TYR A 279 0.50 -37.28 -3.50
N VAL A 280 1.82 -37.23 -3.27
CA VAL A 280 2.51 -38.28 -2.51
C VAL A 280 2.04 -38.20 -1.06
N LYS A 281 1.26 -39.19 -0.61
CA LYS A 281 0.66 -39.20 0.75
C LYS A 281 1.72 -39.16 1.87
N ASN A 282 2.86 -39.78 1.64
CA ASN A 282 3.99 -39.84 2.57
C ASN A 282 5.23 -39.19 1.93
N ASP A 283 5.12 -37.91 1.56
CA ASP A 283 6.27 -37.16 1.05
C ASP A 283 7.27 -36.88 2.18
N THR A 284 8.45 -37.48 2.10
CA THR A 284 9.52 -37.31 3.09
C THR A 284 10.44 -36.13 2.79
N ARG A 285 10.23 -35.45 1.65
CA ARG A 285 11.05 -34.29 1.27
C ARG A 285 10.76 -33.11 2.21
N PRO A 286 11.80 -32.33 2.57
CA PRO A 286 11.60 -31.13 3.37
C PRO A 286 10.78 -30.09 2.60
N SER A 287 9.91 -29.37 3.31
CA SER A 287 9.18 -28.23 2.74
C SER A 287 10.17 -27.19 2.20
N LYS A 288 10.02 -26.82 0.92
CA LYS A 288 10.76 -25.70 0.31
C LYS A 288 10.51 -24.43 1.13
N ARG A 289 11.58 -23.75 1.54
CA ARG A 289 11.54 -22.48 2.25
C ARG A 289 12.09 -21.38 1.35
N ALA A 290 11.41 -20.26 1.30
CA ALA A 290 11.84 -19.03 0.64
C ALA A 290 11.20 -17.85 1.37
N ASN A 291 11.79 -16.66 1.24
CA ASN A 291 11.18 -15.47 1.81
C ASN A 291 9.86 -15.17 1.08
N ARG A 292 8.79 -14.96 1.84
CA ARG A 292 7.46 -14.62 1.33
C ARG A 292 6.85 -13.42 2.06
N ALA A 293 7.69 -12.61 2.70
CA ALA A 293 7.29 -11.31 3.23
C ALA A 293 6.55 -10.50 2.16
N GLY A 294 5.54 -9.73 2.59
CA GLY A 294 4.65 -8.94 1.73
C GLY A 294 3.17 -9.24 1.94
N THR A 295 2.30 -8.42 1.39
CA THR A 295 0.84 -8.54 1.51
C THR A 295 0.27 -9.53 0.48
N ARG A 296 -0.68 -10.38 0.90
CA ARG A 296 -1.38 -11.30 -0.01
C ARG A 296 -2.11 -10.52 -1.11
N GLY A 297 -2.30 -11.13 -2.27
CA GLY A 297 -2.84 -10.48 -3.46
C GLY A 297 -1.83 -9.64 -4.25
N PHE A 298 -0.75 -9.15 -3.63
CA PHE A 298 0.32 -8.41 -4.35
C PHE A 298 1.56 -9.25 -4.63
N ARG A 299 1.69 -10.42 -4.01
CA ARG A 299 2.86 -11.31 -4.21
C ARG A 299 2.95 -11.80 -5.65
N ALA A 300 4.15 -11.70 -6.22
CA ALA A 300 4.47 -12.24 -7.53
C ALA A 300 4.43 -13.79 -7.57
N PRO A 301 4.20 -14.41 -8.75
CA PRO A 301 4.13 -15.86 -8.89
C PRO A 301 5.37 -16.57 -8.35
N GLU A 302 6.57 -16.03 -8.57
CA GLU A 302 7.81 -16.60 -8.06
C GLU A 302 7.88 -16.63 -6.54
N VAL A 303 7.24 -15.67 -5.84
CA VAL A 303 7.16 -15.64 -4.38
C VAL A 303 6.24 -16.78 -3.90
N LEU A 304 5.08 -16.93 -4.54
CA LEU A 304 4.09 -17.97 -4.24
C LEU A 304 4.62 -19.39 -4.56
N LEU A 305 5.41 -19.52 -5.62
CA LEU A 305 6.12 -20.75 -6.02
C LEU A 305 7.38 -21.02 -5.19
N LYS A 306 7.62 -20.21 -4.15
CA LYS A 306 8.73 -20.33 -3.20
C LYS A 306 10.09 -20.29 -3.90
N CYS A 307 10.25 -19.40 -4.87
CA CYS A 307 11.54 -19.10 -5.47
C CYS A 307 12.46 -18.49 -4.40
N SER A 308 13.63 -19.08 -4.20
CA SER A 308 14.67 -18.59 -3.30
C SER A 308 15.50 -17.45 -3.89
N VAL A 309 15.28 -17.13 -5.17
CA VAL A 309 16.06 -16.15 -5.94
C VAL A 309 15.10 -15.09 -6.45
N GLN A 310 14.73 -14.20 -5.55
CA GLN A 310 13.84 -13.08 -5.83
C GLN A 310 14.68 -11.85 -6.21
N THR A 311 14.08 -10.99 -7.01
CA THR A 311 14.67 -9.75 -7.55
C THR A 311 13.69 -8.60 -7.35
N THR A 312 14.12 -7.38 -7.68
CA THR A 312 13.27 -6.17 -7.72
C THR A 312 12.02 -6.34 -8.60
N ARG A 313 12.01 -7.34 -9.48
CA ARG A 313 10.88 -7.70 -10.36
C ARG A 313 9.62 -8.08 -9.60
N ILE A 314 9.71 -8.50 -8.34
CA ILE A 314 8.52 -8.80 -7.53
C ILE A 314 7.71 -7.52 -7.24
N ASP A 315 8.38 -6.37 -7.14
CA ASP A 315 7.75 -5.08 -6.88
C ASP A 315 7.05 -4.55 -8.15
N ILE A 316 7.58 -4.88 -9.33
CA ILE A 316 6.95 -4.59 -10.63
C ILE A 316 5.63 -5.36 -10.79
N TRP A 317 5.61 -6.63 -10.38
CA TRP A 317 4.37 -7.41 -10.38
C TRP A 317 3.32 -6.76 -9.47
N SER A 318 3.70 -6.40 -8.24
CA SER A 318 2.82 -5.72 -7.30
C SER A 318 2.26 -4.41 -7.88
N ALA A 319 3.09 -3.60 -8.55
CA ALA A 319 2.64 -2.40 -9.26
C ALA A 319 1.64 -2.73 -10.39
N GLY A 320 1.88 -3.82 -11.13
CA GLY A 320 0.94 -4.34 -12.13
C GLY A 320 -0.42 -4.74 -11.53
N VAL A 321 -0.43 -5.31 -10.31
CA VAL A 321 -1.69 -5.61 -9.59
C VAL A 321 -2.43 -4.32 -9.21
N ILE A 322 -1.71 -3.29 -8.76
CA ILE A 322 -2.31 -1.96 -8.51
C ILE A 322 -2.94 -1.41 -9.80
N LEU A 323 -2.23 -1.50 -10.94
CA LEU A 323 -2.74 -1.02 -12.22
C LEU A 323 -3.98 -1.79 -12.65
N LEU A 324 -3.99 -3.12 -12.45
CA LEU A 324 -5.16 -3.94 -12.71
C LEU A 324 -6.36 -3.52 -11.85
N SER A 325 -6.14 -3.09 -10.60
CA SER A 325 -7.19 -2.53 -9.74
C SER A 325 -7.79 -1.22 -10.30
N PHE A 326 -6.96 -0.30 -10.80
CA PHE A 326 -7.44 0.91 -11.49
C PHE A 326 -8.30 0.55 -12.71
N LEU A 327 -7.80 -0.35 -13.57
CA LEU A 327 -8.44 -0.68 -14.84
C LEU A 327 -9.76 -1.46 -14.65
N THR A 328 -9.77 -2.42 -13.74
CA THR A 328 -10.98 -3.20 -13.44
C THR A 328 -11.96 -2.46 -12.53
N LYS A 329 -11.53 -1.34 -11.93
CA LYS A 329 -12.28 -0.60 -10.91
C LYS A 329 -12.65 -1.48 -9.71
N ARG A 330 -11.79 -2.43 -9.36
CA ARG A 330 -11.95 -3.31 -8.20
C ARG A 330 -10.74 -3.33 -7.29
N PHE A 331 -10.98 -3.14 -6.00
CA PHE A 331 -9.95 -3.18 -4.97
C PHE A 331 -10.49 -3.79 -3.66
N PRO A 332 -9.84 -4.84 -3.12
CA PRO A 332 -8.64 -5.51 -3.64
C PRO A 332 -8.93 -6.33 -4.91
N MET A 333 -7.95 -6.46 -5.81
CA MET A 333 -8.09 -7.29 -7.02
C MET A 333 -8.07 -8.80 -6.72
N PHE A 334 -7.27 -9.18 -5.72
CA PHE A 334 -7.07 -10.55 -5.26
C PHE A 334 -7.28 -10.57 -3.74
N ASN A 335 -8.08 -11.50 -3.23
CA ASN A 335 -8.47 -11.56 -1.82
C ASN A 335 -8.25 -12.96 -1.24
N SER A 336 -7.05 -13.48 -1.45
CA SER A 336 -6.66 -14.83 -1.07
C SER A 336 -6.37 -14.98 0.43
N LYS A 337 -6.82 -16.11 0.99
CA LYS A 337 -6.61 -16.47 2.40
C LYS A 337 -5.21 -17.02 2.66
N ASP A 338 -4.62 -17.67 1.65
CA ASP A 338 -3.28 -18.22 1.70
C ASP A 338 -2.57 -18.17 0.33
N ASP A 339 -1.32 -18.65 0.28
CA ASP A 339 -0.49 -18.58 -0.92
C ASP A 339 -0.99 -19.51 -2.05
N VAL A 340 -1.73 -20.57 -1.71
CA VAL A 340 -2.28 -21.52 -2.69
C VAL A 340 -3.50 -20.89 -3.35
N ASP A 341 -4.40 -20.30 -2.54
CA ASP A 341 -5.53 -19.53 -3.05
C ASP A 341 -5.04 -18.37 -3.94
N ALA A 342 -4.00 -17.65 -3.52
CA ALA A 342 -3.41 -16.56 -4.32
C ALA A 342 -2.91 -17.06 -5.69
N LEU A 343 -2.25 -18.22 -5.71
CA LEU A 343 -1.77 -18.81 -6.94
C LEU A 343 -2.91 -19.26 -7.85
N MET A 344 -4.03 -19.73 -7.28
CA MET A 344 -5.24 -20.08 -8.02
C MET A 344 -5.97 -18.85 -8.58
N GLU A 345 -6.03 -17.74 -7.85
CA GLU A 345 -6.57 -16.47 -8.34
C GLU A 345 -5.79 -15.97 -9.56
N ILE A 346 -4.45 -16.02 -9.51
CA ILE A 346 -3.58 -15.72 -10.66
C ILE A 346 -3.88 -16.71 -11.79
N ALA A 347 -3.96 -18.01 -11.50
CA ALA A 347 -4.24 -19.02 -12.51
C ALA A 347 -5.57 -18.76 -13.25
N CYS A 348 -6.59 -18.20 -12.59
CA CYS A 348 -7.85 -17.84 -13.23
C CYS A 348 -7.68 -16.80 -14.36
N ILE A 349 -6.63 -15.98 -14.34
CA ILE A 349 -6.30 -15.03 -15.40
C ILE A 349 -5.40 -15.68 -16.46
N PHE A 350 -4.34 -16.37 -16.04
CA PHE A 350 -3.29 -16.85 -16.96
C PHE A 350 -3.56 -18.25 -17.55
N GLY A 351 -4.47 -19.01 -16.96
CA GLY A 351 -4.79 -20.37 -17.39
C GLY A 351 -3.68 -21.38 -17.08
N LYS A 352 -4.00 -22.66 -17.18
CA LYS A 352 -3.10 -23.75 -16.75
C LYS A 352 -1.81 -23.81 -17.55
N ASN A 353 -1.83 -23.54 -18.85
CA ASN A 353 -0.63 -23.70 -19.70
C ASN A 353 0.50 -22.75 -19.28
N GLU A 354 0.17 -21.48 -19.04
CA GLU A 354 1.16 -20.48 -18.61
C GLU A 354 1.58 -20.73 -17.16
N MET A 355 0.64 -21.11 -16.28
CA MET A 355 0.95 -21.47 -14.89
C MET A 355 1.90 -22.66 -14.77
N ARG A 356 1.75 -23.67 -15.64
CA ARG A 356 2.68 -24.82 -15.71
C ARG A 356 4.07 -24.40 -16.19
N GLN A 357 4.16 -23.52 -17.19
CA GLN A 357 5.44 -23.00 -17.69
C GLN A 357 6.18 -22.20 -16.62
N VAL A 358 5.51 -21.28 -15.92
CA VAL A 358 6.14 -20.50 -14.83
C VAL A 358 6.46 -21.37 -13.62
N ALA A 359 5.66 -22.39 -13.31
CA ALA A 359 6.01 -23.35 -12.27
C ALA A 359 7.30 -24.11 -12.63
N ALA A 360 7.39 -24.60 -13.87
CA ALA A 360 8.57 -25.30 -14.36
C ALA A 360 9.83 -24.43 -14.28
N LEU A 361 9.74 -23.16 -14.66
CA LEU A 361 10.81 -22.15 -14.52
C LEU A 361 11.39 -22.09 -13.09
N HIS A 362 10.57 -22.34 -12.07
CA HIS A 362 10.99 -22.34 -10.67
C HIS A 362 11.28 -23.73 -10.08
N GLY A 363 11.41 -24.75 -10.95
CA GLY A 363 11.64 -26.15 -10.57
C GLY A 363 10.45 -26.78 -9.85
N CYS A 364 9.24 -26.29 -10.14
CA CYS A 364 7.98 -26.74 -9.55
C CYS A 364 7.06 -27.32 -10.63
N THR A 365 5.97 -27.96 -10.20
CA THR A 365 4.88 -28.40 -11.07
C THR A 365 3.59 -27.73 -10.61
N PHE A 366 2.75 -27.31 -11.55
CA PHE A 366 1.42 -26.77 -11.26
C PHE A 366 0.36 -27.75 -11.76
N GLU A 367 -0.40 -28.32 -10.83
CA GLU A 367 -1.54 -29.20 -11.14
C GLU A 367 -2.76 -28.76 -10.34
N THR A 368 -3.94 -28.91 -10.93
CA THR A 368 -5.20 -28.57 -10.27
C THR A 368 -6.33 -29.49 -10.73
N ASN A 369 -7.22 -29.80 -9.80
CA ASN A 369 -8.47 -30.52 -10.04
C ASN A 369 -9.67 -29.57 -10.25
N VAL A 370 -9.44 -28.25 -10.24
CA VAL A 370 -10.47 -27.25 -10.51
C VAL A 370 -10.80 -27.30 -12.00
N ASN A 371 -11.89 -27.97 -12.34
CA ASN A 371 -12.34 -28.21 -13.71
C ASN A 371 -12.76 -26.93 -14.45
N THR A 372 -13.14 -25.87 -13.73
CA THR A 372 -13.52 -24.58 -14.33
C THR A 372 -12.31 -23.73 -14.75
N LEU A 373 -11.09 -24.12 -14.38
CA LEU A 373 -9.90 -23.37 -14.78
C LEU A 373 -9.57 -23.63 -16.25
N THR A 374 -9.46 -22.56 -17.04
CA THR A 374 -9.17 -22.63 -18.48
C THR A 374 -7.72 -23.07 -18.75
N GLU A 375 -7.47 -23.68 -19.91
CA GLU A 375 -6.10 -24.02 -20.33
C GLU A 375 -5.31 -22.78 -20.79
N LYS A 376 -5.99 -21.82 -21.42
CA LYS A 376 -5.38 -20.58 -21.98
C LYS A 376 -5.68 -19.36 -21.11
N ARG A 377 -4.82 -18.35 -21.17
CA ARG A 377 -5.05 -17.06 -20.52
C ARG A 377 -6.28 -16.34 -21.05
N VAL A 378 -6.86 -15.55 -20.16
CA VAL A 378 -7.85 -14.55 -20.49
C VAL A 378 -7.16 -13.31 -21.06
N ASN A 379 -7.72 -12.75 -22.12
CA ASN A 379 -7.26 -11.46 -22.65
C ASN A 379 -7.58 -10.32 -21.66
N PHE A 380 -6.57 -9.52 -21.28
CA PHE A 380 -6.74 -8.47 -20.27
C PHE A 380 -7.80 -7.43 -20.64
N ARG A 381 -7.89 -7.01 -21.91
CA ARG A 381 -8.94 -6.09 -22.35
C ARG A 381 -10.34 -6.67 -22.10
N LYS A 382 -10.56 -7.93 -22.43
CA LYS A 382 -11.84 -8.61 -22.15
C LYS A 382 -12.12 -8.67 -20.65
N LEU A 383 -11.14 -9.05 -19.82
CA LEU A 383 -11.26 -9.08 -18.37
C LEU A 383 -11.64 -7.70 -17.80
N ILE A 384 -10.91 -6.66 -18.22
CA ILE A 384 -11.09 -5.27 -17.77
C ILE A 384 -12.46 -4.74 -18.16
N LEU A 385 -12.88 -4.93 -19.42
CA LEU A 385 -14.19 -4.48 -19.87
C LEU A 385 -15.31 -5.26 -19.16
N TRP A 386 -15.15 -6.58 -19.00
CA TRP A 386 -16.14 -7.39 -18.28
C TRP A 386 -16.28 -6.92 -16.83
N ALA A 387 -15.15 -6.58 -16.18
CA ALA A 387 -15.13 -6.12 -14.81
C ALA A 387 -15.72 -4.71 -14.64
N SER A 388 -15.44 -3.79 -15.56
CA SER A 388 -15.73 -2.36 -15.41
C SER A 388 -17.05 -1.90 -16.06
N CYS A 389 -17.61 -2.65 -17.01
CA CYS A 389 -18.79 -2.21 -17.76
C CYS A 389 -20.12 -2.34 -16.99
N GLY A 390 -20.21 -3.21 -15.98
CA GLY A 390 -21.42 -3.43 -15.17
C GLY A 390 -22.65 -3.98 -15.93
N SER A 391 -22.60 -4.03 -17.26
CA SER A 391 -23.67 -4.50 -18.14
C SER A 391 -23.11 -5.24 -19.34
N ALA A 392 -23.75 -6.37 -19.69
CA ALA A 392 -23.38 -7.17 -20.85
C ALA A 392 -23.55 -6.42 -22.18
N SER A 393 -24.49 -5.46 -22.29
CA SER A 393 -24.67 -4.67 -23.51
C SER A 393 -23.49 -3.70 -23.71
N ILE A 394 -23.11 -2.96 -22.67
CA ILE A 394 -21.99 -2.01 -22.69
C ILE A 394 -20.67 -2.76 -22.94
N TYR A 395 -20.49 -3.92 -22.32
CA TYR A 395 -19.34 -4.79 -22.57
C TYR A 395 -19.21 -5.15 -24.05
N LYS A 396 -20.29 -5.67 -24.67
CA LYS A 396 -20.28 -6.07 -26.09
C LYS A 396 -20.03 -4.87 -27.00
N GLU A 397 -20.67 -3.75 -26.73
CA GLU A 397 -20.47 -2.51 -27.49
C GLU A 397 -19.02 -2.05 -27.45
N LYS A 398 -18.41 -1.89 -26.27
CA LYS A 398 -17.01 -1.45 -26.14
C LYS A 398 -16.03 -2.44 -26.77
N LEU A 399 -16.30 -3.74 -26.64
CA LEU A 399 -15.43 -4.77 -27.20
C LEU A 399 -15.34 -4.69 -28.73
N MET A 400 -16.44 -4.31 -29.40
CA MET A 400 -16.48 -4.13 -30.86
C MET A 400 -15.71 -2.90 -31.35
N HIS A 401 -15.52 -1.90 -30.50
CA HIS A 401 -14.75 -0.71 -30.83
C HIS A 401 -13.25 -0.97 -30.68
N LYS A 402 -12.46 -0.37 -31.57
CA LYS A 402 -10.99 -0.36 -31.47
C LYS A 402 -10.62 0.38 -30.16
N PRO A 403 -9.69 -0.16 -29.34
CA PRO A 403 -9.23 0.53 -28.15
C PRO A 403 -8.63 1.90 -28.52
N SER A 404 -8.75 2.87 -27.61
CA SER A 404 -8.06 4.16 -27.78
C SER A 404 -6.53 3.97 -27.72
N ILE A 405 -5.78 4.99 -28.10
CA ILE A 405 -4.31 4.93 -27.97
C ILE A 405 -3.90 4.79 -26.51
N GLU A 406 -4.54 5.53 -25.60
CA GLU A 406 -4.29 5.48 -24.16
C GLU A 406 -4.62 4.11 -23.58
N GLU A 407 -5.75 3.51 -23.97
CA GLU A 407 -6.12 2.15 -23.58
C GLU A 407 -5.07 1.14 -24.08
N THR A 408 -4.64 1.26 -25.34
CA THR A 408 -3.67 0.33 -25.95
C THR A 408 -2.31 0.41 -25.27
N VAL A 409 -1.82 1.61 -25.00
CA VAL A 409 -0.54 1.86 -24.32
C VAL A 409 -0.59 1.38 -22.87
N CYS A 410 -1.71 1.62 -22.17
CA CYS A 410 -1.90 1.16 -20.80
C CYS A 410 -1.98 -0.38 -20.71
N LEU A 411 -2.68 -1.03 -21.65
CA LEU A 411 -2.76 -2.49 -21.73
C LEU A 411 -1.38 -3.12 -22.01
N ASP A 412 -0.58 -2.51 -22.89
CA ASP A 412 0.80 -2.97 -23.15
C ASP A 412 1.65 -2.90 -21.87
N PHE A 413 1.57 -1.78 -21.15
CA PHE A 413 2.28 -1.61 -19.88
C PHE A 413 1.86 -2.63 -18.83
N LEU A 414 0.55 -2.85 -18.68
CA LEU A 414 -0.02 -3.85 -17.78
C LEU A 414 0.49 -5.26 -18.10
N GLU A 415 0.47 -5.65 -19.38
CA GLU A 415 0.95 -6.95 -19.85
C GLU A 415 2.43 -7.17 -19.50
N ARG A 416 3.26 -6.13 -19.65
CA ARG A 416 4.68 -6.18 -19.29
C ARG A 416 4.95 -6.22 -17.79
N CYS A 417 4.11 -5.59 -16.98
CA CYS A 417 4.20 -5.65 -15.52
C CYS A 417 3.74 -7.00 -14.97
N LEU A 418 2.66 -7.55 -15.53
CA LEU A 418 2.07 -8.84 -15.15
C LEU A 418 2.60 -10.01 -16.01
N GLU A 419 3.84 -9.91 -16.47
CA GLU A 419 4.55 -11.03 -17.09
C GLU A 419 4.93 -12.06 -16.01
N LEU A 420 4.58 -13.34 -16.24
CA LEU A 420 4.80 -14.42 -15.28
C LEU A 420 6.28 -14.78 -15.18
N ASP A 421 7.00 -14.81 -16.30
CA ASP A 421 8.44 -15.07 -16.32
C ASP A 421 9.17 -13.83 -15.77
N CYS A 422 9.69 -13.93 -14.54
CA CYS A 422 10.37 -12.82 -13.87
C CYS A 422 11.58 -12.28 -14.66
N ASN A 423 12.16 -13.06 -15.59
CA ASN A 423 13.26 -12.60 -16.44
C ASN A 423 12.79 -11.81 -17.67
N LYS A 424 11.52 -11.96 -18.07
CA LYS A 424 10.90 -11.25 -19.21
C LYS A 424 10.02 -10.08 -18.80
N ARG A 425 9.64 -10.03 -17.51
CA ARG A 425 8.95 -8.88 -16.93
C ARG A 425 9.69 -7.59 -17.28
N ILE A 426 9.04 -6.44 -17.24
CA ILE A 426 9.73 -5.15 -17.41
C ILE A 426 10.51 -4.77 -16.15
N THR A 427 11.66 -4.10 -16.28
CA THR A 427 12.40 -3.51 -15.15
C THR A 427 11.76 -2.17 -14.76
N ALA A 428 12.08 -1.64 -13.57
CA ALA A 428 11.64 -0.29 -13.25
C ALA A 428 12.27 0.74 -14.20
N SER A 429 13.55 0.55 -14.54
CA SER A 429 14.29 1.39 -15.49
C SER A 429 13.70 1.37 -16.90
N GLU A 430 13.32 0.20 -17.44
CA GLU A 430 12.63 0.10 -18.73
C GLU A 430 11.22 0.68 -18.68
N ALA A 431 10.52 0.53 -17.55
CA ALA A 431 9.19 1.09 -17.36
C ALA A 431 9.22 2.62 -17.38
N MET A 432 10.26 3.25 -16.83
CA MET A 432 10.49 4.70 -16.92
C MET A 432 10.69 5.21 -18.36
N ALA A 433 10.94 4.33 -19.34
CA ALA A 433 10.98 4.70 -20.76
C ALA A 433 9.66 4.42 -21.49
N HIS A 434 8.62 3.93 -20.81
CA HIS A 434 7.38 3.50 -21.43
C HIS A 434 6.37 4.63 -21.55
N ASP A 435 5.81 4.83 -22.75
CA ASP A 435 4.85 5.89 -23.10
C ASP A 435 3.64 6.01 -22.13
N PHE A 436 3.22 4.91 -21.50
CA PHE A 436 2.14 4.91 -20.50
C PHE A 436 2.40 5.89 -19.36
N LEU A 437 3.63 5.99 -18.86
CA LEU A 437 3.95 6.83 -17.69
C LEU A 437 3.90 8.34 -18.00
N TYR A 438 3.72 8.70 -19.27
CA TYR A 438 3.76 10.09 -19.73
C TYR A 438 2.49 10.48 -20.50
N LEU A 439 1.38 9.76 -20.33
CA LEU A 439 0.09 10.11 -20.97
C LEU A 439 -0.45 11.48 -20.52
N ASP A 440 -0.04 11.96 -19.34
CA ASP A 440 -0.38 13.28 -18.83
C ASP A 440 0.54 14.41 -19.33
N ASP A 441 1.68 14.08 -19.95
CA ASP A 441 2.66 15.05 -20.45
C ASP A 441 2.51 15.27 -21.97
N PRO A 442 1.99 16.44 -22.41
CA PRO A 442 1.82 16.73 -23.84
C PRO A 442 3.14 16.98 -24.58
N THR A 443 4.25 17.16 -23.86
CA THR A 443 5.58 17.41 -24.43
C THR A 443 6.39 16.14 -24.64
N PHE A 444 5.95 15.02 -24.07
CA PHE A 444 6.62 13.74 -24.20
C PHE A 444 6.48 13.18 -25.63
N PRO A 445 7.58 12.80 -26.31
CA PRO A 445 7.52 12.29 -27.67
C PRO A 445 6.98 10.86 -27.67
N PHE A 446 5.70 10.70 -28.01
CA PHE A 446 5.08 9.39 -28.20
C PHE A 446 5.79 8.60 -29.30
N SER A 447 6.32 7.44 -28.93
CA SER A 447 7.04 6.54 -29.83
C SER A 447 6.31 5.21 -30.04
N PHE A 448 5.15 5.04 -29.41
CA PHE A 448 4.39 3.79 -29.41
C PHE A 448 4.10 3.26 -30.82
N GLN A 449 4.85 2.23 -31.20
CA GLN A 449 4.65 1.43 -32.39
C GLN A 449 4.45 -0.02 -31.96
N ARG A 450 3.22 -0.43 -31.66
CA ARG A 450 2.94 -1.85 -31.41
C ARG A 450 2.91 -2.58 -32.76
N ASN A 451 4.05 -3.17 -33.15
CA ASN A 451 4.11 -4.16 -34.23
C ASN A 451 3.58 -5.51 -33.73
N ASP A 452 2.29 -5.61 -33.45
CA ASP A 452 1.64 -6.90 -33.19
C ASP A 452 0.47 -7.13 -34.17
N PRO A 453 0.66 -7.96 -35.22
CA PRO A 453 -0.38 -8.27 -36.20
C PRO A 453 -1.54 -9.11 -35.63
N SER A 454 -1.55 -9.46 -34.33
CA SER A 454 -2.65 -10.18 -33.68
C SER A 454 -3.93 -9.36 -33.51
N PHE A 455 -3.83 -8.01 -33.53
CA PHE A 455 -4.98 -7.10 -33.41
C PHE A 455 -5.55 -6.60 -34.74
N ASP A 456 -4.79 -6.68 -35.84
CA ASP A 456 -5.17 -6.10 -37.14
C ASP A 456 -5.84 -7.08 -38.11
N LYS A 457 -6.03 -8.35 -37.73
CA LYS A 457 -6.83 -9.28 -38.53
C LYS A 457 -8.31 -9.17 -38.12
N PRO A 458 -9.22 -8.63 -38.96
CA PRO A 458 -10.63 -8.93 -38.78
C PRO A 458 -10.75 -10.45 -38.89
N VAL A 459 -11.26 -11.11 -37.86
CA VAL A 459 -11.43 -12.57 -37.83
C VAL A 459 -12.32 -12.96 -39.01
N PRO A 460 -11.80 -13.57 -40.09
CA PRO A 460 -12.64 -14.08 -41.15
C PRO A 460 -13.09 -15.47 -40.73
N ASP A 461 -14.41 -15.68 -40.67
CA ASP A 461 -15.05 -16.97 -40.47
C ASP A 461 -14.78 -17.64 -39.10
N SER A 462 -15.30 -17.03 -38.04
CA SER A 462 -15.73 -17.82 -36.87
C SER A 462 -17.15 -18.32 -37.10
N PRO A 463 -17.48 -19.60 -36.82
CA PRO A 463 -18.86 -20.05 -36.84
C PRO A 463 -19.71 -19.23 -35.86
N PRO A 464 -21.02 -19.06 -36.12
CA PRO A 464 -21.86 -18.20 -35.31
C PRO A 464 -21.84 -18.63 -33.85
N MET A 465 -21.86 -17.61 -33.00
CA MET A 465 -21.89 -17.60 -31.55
C MET A 465 -22.92 -18.61 -30.99
N GLU A 466 -22.50 -19.83 -30.70
CA GLU A 466 -23.24 -20.74 -29.82
C GLU A 466 -22.27 -21.34 -28.77
N ASN A 467 -22.53 -20.97 -27.51
CA ASN A 467 -22.09 -21.63 -26.27
C ASN A 467 -20.70 -21.38 -25.65
N ASP A 468 -20.09 -20.19 -25.79
CA ASP A 468 -18.95 -19.78 -24.91
C ASP A 468 -19.34 -18.74 -23.83
N SER A 469 -20.59 -18.28 -23.84
CA SER A 469 -21.06 -17.23 -22.92
C SER A 469 -21.35 -17.74 -21.51
N THR A 470 -21.53 -19.05 -21.29
CA THR A 470 -21.87 -19.60 -19.97
C THR A 470 -20.64 -19.94 -19.15
N GLU A 471 -19.64 -20.62 -19.72
CA GLU A 471 -18.42 -21.01 -18.98
C GLU A 471 -17.53 -19.82 -18.66
N THR A 472 -17.27 -18.95 -19.64
CA THR A 472 -16.46 -17.74 -19.45
C THR A 472 -17.12 -16.77 -18.45
N THR A 473 -18.45 -16.59 -18.50
CA THR A 473 -19.18 -15.72 -17.54
C THR A 473 -19.28 -16.33 -16.15
N GLN A 474 -19.41 -17.66 -16.02
CA GLN A 474 -19.36 -18.35 -14.73
C GLN A 474 -17.97 -18.28 -14.10
N HIS A 475 -16.91 -18.40 -14.91
CA HIS A 475 -15.51 -18.27 -14.48
C HIS A 475 -15.23 -16.87 -13.92
N PHE A 476 -15.56 -15.82 -14.69
CA PHE A 476 -15.38 -14.44 -14.21
C PHE A 476 -16.22 -14.09 -12.98
N SER A 477 -17.44 -14.64 -12.90
CA SER A 477 -18.33 -14.43 -11.75
C SER A 477 -17.77 -14.99 -10.43
N ARG A 478 -16.84 -15.96 -10.46
CA ARG A 478 -16.23 -16.54 -9.26
C ARG A 478 -14.97 -15.82 -8.80
N ILE A 479 -14.19 -15.25 -9.72
CA ILE A 479 -12.98 -14.47 -9.40
C ILE A 479 -13.34 -13.29 -8.45
N LEU A 480 -14.59 -12.84 -8.45
CA LEU A 480 -14.95 -11.50 -7.98
C LEU A 480 -16.13 -11.45 -6.99
N ARG A 481 -16.68 -12.59 -6.56
CA ARG A 481 -17.80 -12.64 -5.60
C ARG A 481 -17.38 -12.58 -4.14
N ASP A 482 -16.12 -12.80 -3.81
CA ASP A 482 -15.68 -12.89 -2.40
C ASP A 482 -15.45 -11.51 -1.72
N GLY A 483 -15.96 -10.42 -2.32
CA GLY A 483 -15.82 -9.05 -1.81
C GLY A 483 -17.11 -8.39 -1.29
N GLU A 484 -18.30 -8.97 -1.52
CA GLU A 484 -19.58 -8.30 -1.22
C GLU A 484 -20.35 -8.89 -0.02
N ASP A 485 -19.93 -10.03 0.54
CA ASP A 485 -20.71 -10.75 1.58
C ASP A 485 -20.29 -10.48 3.04
N ASN A 486 -19.45 -9.47 3.33
CA ASN A 486 -18.98 -9.21 4.70
C ASN A 486 -19.56 -7.95 5.39
N ASP A 487 -20.64 -7.37 4.87
CA ASP A 487 -21.29 -6.22 5.52
C ASP A 487 -22.79 -6.47 5.73
N SER A 488 -23.11 -7.40 6.65
CA SER A 488 -24.43 -7.45 7.32
C SER A 488 -24.39 -8.32 8.58
N SER A 489 -23.62 -7.91 9.59
CA SER A 489 -23.73 -8.49 10.93
C SER A 489 -24.84 -7.82 11.74
N THR A 490 -26.08 -8.26 11.56
CA THR A 490 -27.10 -8.29 12.64
C THR A 490 -28.23 -9.23 12.23
N GLN A 491 -28.18 -10.50 12.66
CA GLN A 491 -29.38 -11.23 13.10
C GLN A 491 -29.04 -12.57 13.80
N ASP A 492 -29.54 -12.65 15.03
CA ASP A 492 -29.89 -13.81 15.86
C ASP A 492 -29.05 -15.09 15.82
N MET A 493 -28.19 -15.19 16.84
CA MET A 493 -27.71 -16.45 17.40
C MET A 493 -28.84 -17.17 18.15
N SER A 494 -29.50 -18.14 17.51
CA SER A 494 -30.04 -19.27 18.28
C SER A 494 -30.14 -20.56 17.48
N VAL A 495 -29.64 -21.63 18.12
CA VAL A 495 -29.88 -23.06 17.83
C VAL A 495 -29.11 -23.66 16.65
N LEU A 496 -27.98 -24.32 16.96
CA LEU A 496 -27.61 -25.60 16.33
C LEU A 496 -26.77 -26.43 17.31
N LYS A 497 -27.41 -27.48 17.85
CA LYS A 497 -26.85 -28.48 18.75
C LYS A 497 -25.77 -29.29 18.02
N ARG A 498 -24.56 -29.33 18.60
CA ARG A 498 -23.48 -30.27 18.25
C ARG A 498 -23.93 -31.72 18.50
N LYS A 499 -23.85 -32.60 17.49
CA LYS A 499 -23.79 -34.05 17.69
C LYS A 499 -22.33 -34.50 17.62
N ARG A 500 -21.84 -35.14 18.68
CA ARG A 500 -20.58 -35.89 18.71
C ARG A 500 -20.78 -37.26 18.03
N PRO A 501 -19.74 -37.85 17.41
CA PRO A 501 -19.77 -39.24 16.99
C PRO A 501 -19.53 -40.14 18.21
N SER A 502 -20.36 -41.17 18.38
CA SER A 502 -20.20 -42.21 19.40
C SER A 502 -19.73 -43.50 18.75
N ASP A 503 -18.87 -44.19 19.50
CA ASP A 503 -18.16 -45.42 19.20
C ASP A 503 -19.03 -46.64 18.82
N SER A 504 -18.35 -47.57 18.17
CA SER A 504 -18.64 -48.99 17.96
C SER A 504 -19.24 -49.72 19.16
N ILE A 505 -20.10 -50.71 18.91
CA ILE A 505 -19.92 -52.12 19.29
C ILE A 505 -20.99 -52.99 18.61
N ASP A 506 -20.56 -54.22 18.28
CA ASP A 506 -21.20 -55.40 17.70
C ASP A 506 -22.67 -55.66 18.04
N ASP A 507 -23.39 -56.28 17.08
CA ASP A 507 -23.98 -57.61 17.30
C ASP A 507 -24.51 -58.27 16.00
N ASN A 508 -23.92 -59.43 15.67
CA ASN A 508 -24.52 -60.64 15.10
C ASN A 508 -25.55 -60.57 13.94
N LEU A 509 -25.10 -60.87 12.71
CA LEU A 509 -25.41 -62.08 11.91
C LEU A 509 -24.75 -62.06 10.53
#